data_AF-A0A7C9A1T3-F1
#
_entry.id   AF-A0A7C9A1T3-F1
#
_cell.length_a   1.000
_cell.length_b   1.000
_cell.length_c   1.000
_cell.angle_alpha   90.00
_cell.angle_beta   90.00
_cell.angle_gamma   90.00
#
_symmetry.space_group_name_H-M   'P 1'
#
loop_
_entity.id
_entity.type
_entity.pdbx_description
1 polymer ?
#
loop_
_entity_poly.entity_id
_entity_poly.type
_entity_poly.pdbx_seq_one_letter_code
_entity_poly.pdbx_strand_id
1 'polypeptide(L)'
;HKRRQLVYRKELEELLRWSKASGLMDMGFAREKTIYSYFAVASSVSFPCDSDVRLIVAKSTVLVTIADDFFDMEGSLKELEILTKAIQSWDNKGLTSHSKILFDALDNFVAEIAEKYLYQHGIDITNSLRGILHGAEQGKFHH
;
A
#
# COMPACT_ATOMS: atom_id res chain seq x y z
N HIS A 1 -19.07 21.32 -7.70
CA HIS A 1 -19.36 19.87 -7.81
C HIS A 1 -18.67 19.17 -9.00
N LYS A 2 -18.84 19.60 -10.27
CA LYS A 2 -18.22 18.93 -11.44
C LYS A 2 -16.68 18.83 -11.40
N ARG A 3 -15.96 19.86 -10.91
CA ARG A 3 -14.48 19.81 -10.78
C ARG A 3 -14.00 18.75 -9.77
N ARG A 4 -14.73 18.55 -8.67
CA ARG A 4 -14.38 17.54 -7.63
C ARG A 4 -14.53 16.12 -8.15
N GLN A 5 -15.62 15.83 -8.86
CA GLN A 5 -15.83 14.53 -9.49
C GLN A 5 -14.74 14.20 -10.52
N LEU A 6 -14.26 15.20 -11.25
CA LEU A 6 -13.17 15.01 -12.21
C LEU A 6 -11.85 14.67 -11.52
N VAL A 7 -11.52 15.35 -10.42
CA VAL A 7 -10.34 15.05 -9.59
C VAL A 7 -10.44 13.64 -9.04
N TYR A 8 -11.57 13.26 -8.43
CA TYR A 8 -11.72 11.93 -7.87
C TYR A 8 -11.64 10.81 -8.90
N ARG A 9 -12.13 11.05 -10.12
CA ARG A 9 -12.01 10.08 -11.21
C ARG A 9 -10.55 9.90 -11.65
N LYS A 10 -9.78 10.98 -11.73
CA LYS A 10 -8.35 10.91 -12.05
C LYS A 10 -7.55 10.17 -10.98
N GLU A 11 -7.79 10.49 -9.71
CA GLU A 11 -7.18 9.80 -8.56
C GLU A 11 -7.50 8.29 -8.59
N LEU A 12 -8.76 7.91 -8.86
CA LEU A 12 -9.13 6.50 -9.00
C LEU A 12 -8.46 5.82 -10.20
N GLU A 13 -8.41 6.48 -11.36
CA GLU A 13 -7.72 5.96 -12.56
C GLU A 13 -6.22 5.75 -12.29
N GLU A 14 -5.59 6.65 -11.54
CA GLU A 14 -4.19 6.52 -11.11
C GLU A 14 -4.00 5.36 -10.14
N LEU A 15 -4.84 5.24 -9.11
CA LEU A 15 -4.76 4.15 -8.15
C LEU A 15 -4.94 2.79 -8.81
N LEU A 16 -5.88 2.66 -9.75
CA LEU A 16 -6.09 1.43 -10.52
C LEU A 16 -4.88 1.08 -11.39
N ARG A 17 -4.26 2.08 -12.03
CA ARG A 17 -3.03 1.87 -12.82
C ARG A 17 -1.87 1.43 -11.94
N TRP A 18 -1.71 2.06 -10.78
CA TRP A 18 -0.69 1.69 -9.80
C TRP A 18 -0.91 0.26 -9.30
N SER A 19 -2.13 -0.09 -8.87
CA SER A 19 -2.47 -1.44 -8.39
C SER A 19 -2.20 -2.51 -9.46
N LYS A 20 -2.49 -2.20 -10.73
CA LYS A 20 -2.15 -3.07 -11.86
C LYS A 20 -0.64 -3.21 -12.06
N ALA A 21 0.09 -2.11 -12.06
CA ALA A 21 1.54 -2.11 -12.28
C ALA A 21 2.30 -2.85 -11.17
N SER A 22 1.78 -2.82 -9.94
CA SER A 22 2.33 -3.55 -8.79
C SER A 22 2.00 -5.05 -8.81
N GLY A 23 1.23 -5.56 -9.78
CA GLY A 23 0.81 -6.97 -9.83
C GLY A 23 -0.26 -7.35 -8.80
N LEU A 24 -0.71 -6.41 -7.96
CA LEU A 24 -1.73 -6.65 -6.94
C LEU A 24 -3.05 -7.11 -7.57
N MET A 25 -3.42 -6.54 -8.72
CA MET A 25 -4.64 -6.93 -9.45
C MET A 25 -4.67 -8.40 -9.89
N ASP A 26 -3.51 -9.06 -9.98
CA ASP A 26 -3.41 -10.46 -10.41
C ASP A 26 -3.72 -11.44 -9.26
N MET A 27 -3.84 -10.95 -8.03
CA MET A 27 -4.19 -11.75 -6.83
C MET A 27 -5.69 -12.07 -6.72
N GLY A 28 -6.49 -11.85 -7.78
CA GLY A 28 -7.92 -12.20 -7.84
C GLY A 28 -8.89 -11.29 -7.06
N PHE A 29 -8.51 -10.86 -5.85
CA PHE A 29 -9.37 -10.09 -4.93
C PHE A 29 -9.10 -8.58 -4.91
N ALA A 30 -7.95 -8.16 -5.43
CA ALA A 30 -7.45 -6.79 -5.26
C ALA A 30 -8.25 -5.71 -6.00
N ARG A 31 -8.95 -6.05 -7.09
CA ARG A 31 -9.67 -5.04 -7.90
C ARG A 31 -10.84 -4.42 -7.13
N GLU A 32 -11.67 -5.23 -6.49
CA GLU A 32 -12.82 -4.75 -5.72
C GLU A 32 -12.35 -4.00 -4.46
N LYS A 33 -11.31 -4.53 -3.78
CA LYS A 33 -10.70 -3.88 -2.62
C LYS A 33 -10.03 -2.55 -2.97
N THR A 34 -9.41 -2.41 -4.14
CA THR A 34 -8.82 -1.15 -4.62
C THR A 34 -9.89 -0.06 -4.77
N ILE A 35 -11.02 -0.41 -5.37
CA ILE A 35 -12.14 0.53 -5.58
C ILE A 35 -12.77 0.91 -4.23
N TYR A 36 -13.04 -0.07 -3.36
CA TYR A 36 -13.61 0.18 -2.04
C TYR A 36 -12.71 1.06 -1.18
N SER A 37 -11.42 0.76 -1.12
CA SER A 37 -10.42 1.52 -0.36
C SER A 37 -10.38 2.98 -0.79
N TYR A 38 -10.42 3.23 -2.10
CA TYR A 38 -10.45 4.58 -2.62
C TYR A 38 -11.71 5.35 -2.20
N PHE A 39 -12.89 4.74 -2.31
CA PHE A 39 -14.13 5.40 -1.89
C PHE A 39 -14.18 5.65 -0.39
N ALA A 40 -13.68 4.72 0.43
CA ALA A 40 -13.54 4.91 1.86
C ALA A 40 -12.66 6.13 2.15
N VAL A 41 -11.46 6.18 1.59
CA VAL A 41 -10.52 7.30 1.78
C VAL A 41 -11.07 8.62 1.25
N ALA A 42 -11.64 8.64 0.05
CA ALA A 42 -12.23 9.86 -0.52
C ALA A 42 -13.42 10.39 0.30
N SER A 43 -14.12 9.52 1.03
CA SER A 43 -15.19 9.90 1.96
C SER A 43 -14.67 10.40 3.31
N SER A 44 -13.62 9.78 3.85
CA SER A 44 -13.06 10.10 5.17
C SER A 44 -12.08 11.29 5.13
N VAL A 45 -11.29 11.40 4.07
CA VAL A 45 -10.30 12.46 3.85
C VAL A 45 -10.94 13.54 2.96
N SER A 46 -11.86 14.28 3.59
CA SER A 46 -12.62 15.33 2.93
C SER A 46 -11.73 16.48 2.47
N PHE A 47 -12.16 17.16 1.40
CA PHE A 47 -11.56 18.42 0.95
C PHE A 47 -11.44 19.41 2.12
N PRO A 48 -10.28 20.04 2.38
CA PRO A 48 -9.29 20.47 1.40
C PRO A 48 -7.97 19.68 1.40
N CYS A 49 -7.95 18.41 1.80
CA CYS A 49 -6.70 17.63 1.71
C CYS A 49 -6.15 17.58 0.27
N ASP A 50 -4.82 17.55 0.15
CA ASP A 50 -4.14 17.42 -1.13
C ASP A 50 -4.53 16.10 -1.84
N SER A 51 -4.63 16.14 -3.17
CA SER A 51 -4.78 14.95 -4.03
C SER A 51 -3.69 13.93 -3.73
N ASP A 52 -2.47 14.40 -3.50
CA ASP A 52 -1.32 13.56 -3.21
C ASP A 52 -1.48 12.79 -1.89
N VAL A 53 -1.97 13.47 -0.85
CA VAL A 53 -2.24 12.86 0.46
C VAL A 53 -3.34 11.80 0.32
N ARG A 54 -4.42 12.09 -0.42
CA ARG A 54 -5.48 11.10 -0.65
C ARG A 54 -4.97 9.87 -1.39
N LEU A 55 -4.13 10.04 -2.41
CA LEU A 55 -3.52 8.94 -3.15
C LEU A 55 -2.59 8.10 -2.28
N ILE A 56 -1.75 8.74 -1.46
CA ILE A 56 -0.87 8.04 -0.49
C ILE A 56 -1.71 7.21 0.47
N VAL A 57 -2.72 7.81 1.10
CA VAL A 57 -3.60 7.12 2.04
C VAL A 57 -4.35 5.98 1.35
N ALA A 58 -4.88 6.19 0.14
CA ALA A 58 -5.57 5.15 -0.62
C ALA A 58 -4.65 3.98 -0.97
N LYS A 59 -3.43 4.23 -1.45
CA LYS A 59 -2.43 3.17 -1.71
C LYS A 59 -2.09 2.39 -0.44
N SER A 60 -1.88 3.08 0.69
CA SER A 60 -1.66 2.42 1.99
C SER A 60 -2.84 1.55 2.41
N THR A 61 -4.08 2.03 2.30
CA THR A 61 -5.28 1.25 2.62
C THR A 61 -5.37 0.01 1.74
N VAL A 62 -5.08 0.12 0.44
CA VAL A 62 -5.06 -1.03 -0.48
C VAL A 62 -4.04 -2.08 -0.06
N LEU A 63 -2.81 -1.68 0.25
CA LEU A 63 -1.76 -2.60 0.73
C LEU A 63 -2.18 -3.32 2.01
N VAL A 64 -2.71 -2.57 3.00
CA VAL A 64 -3.16 -3.14 4.27
C VAL A 64 -4.31 -4.12 4.05
N THR A 65 -5.31 -3.77 3.26
CA THR A 65 -6.48 -4.63 3.01
C THR A 65 -6.12 -5.90 2.25
N ILE A 66 -5.25 -5.81 1.23
CA ILE A 66 -4.81 -7.00 0.48
C ILE A 66 -3.91 -7.88 1.36
N ALA A 67 -3.05 -7.29 2.17
CA ALA A 67 -2.27 -8.05 3.14
C ALA A 67 -3.20 -8.79 4.11
N ASP A 68 -4.19 -8.10 4.71
CA ASP A 68 -5.18 -8.69 5.62
C ASP A 68 -5.90 -9.89 4.99
N ASP A 69 -6.43 -9.74 3.77
CA ASP A 69 -7.09 -10.84 3.04
C ASP A 69 -6.11 -12.00 2.75
N PHE A 70 -4.83 -11.71 2.48
CA PHE A 70 -3.80 -12.73 2.29
C PHE A 70 -3.51 -13.48 3.60
N PHE A 71 -3.46 -12.79 4.73
CA PHE A 71 -3.33 -13.41 6.07
C PHE A 71 -4.55 -14.27 6.43
N ASP A 72 -5.77 -13.87 6.02
CA ASP A 72 -7.01 -14.53 6.40
C ASP A 72 -7.43 -15.69 5.47
N MET A 73 -7.14 -15.61 4.16
CA MET A 73 -7.76 -16.53 3.17
C MET A 73 -6.79 -17.35 2.32
N GLU A 74 -5.57 -16.89 2.07
CA GLU A 74 -4.71 -17.45 0.99
C GLU A 74 -3.29 -17.82 1.42
N GLY A 75 -2.79 -17.30 2.54
CA GLY A 75 -1.43 -17.54 2.99
C GLY A 75 -1.29 -18.86 3.76
N SER A 76 -0.34 -19.70 3.35
CA SER A 76 0.17 -20.71 4.28
C SER A 76 0.86 -20.00 5.46
N LEU A 77 0.74 -20.52 6.70
CA LEU A 77 1.41 -19.96 7.88
C LEU A 77 2.90 -19.65 7.61
N LYS A 78 3.55 -20.51 6.81
CA LYS A 78 4.94 -20.34 6.39
C LYS A 78 5.15 -19.15 5.47
N GLU A 79 4.29 -18.90 4.50
CA GLU A 79 4.40 -17.71 3.63
C GLU A 79 4.15 -16.42 4.40
N LEU A 80 3.22 -16.45 5.35
CA LEU A 80 2.95 -15.32 6.25
C LEU A 80 4.17 -15.01 7.12
N GLU A 81 4.78 -16.02 7.76
CA GLU A 81 6.01 -15.83 8.53
C GLU A 81 7.18 -15.29 7.71
N ILE A 82 7.36 -15.77 6.47
CA ILE A 82 8.43 -15.30 5.59
C ILE A 82 8.16 -13.85 5.18
N LEU A 83 6.90 -13.49 4.87
CA LEU A 83 6.52 -12.11 4.56
C LEU A 83 6.75 -11.17 5.75
N THR A 84 6.33 -11.56 6.96
CA THR A 84 6.59 -10.76 8.17
C THR A 84 8.08 -10.54 8.39
N LYS A 85 8.90 -11.60 8.26
CA LYS A 85 10.37 -11.50 8.39
C LYS A 85 10.97 -10.60 7.30
N ALA A 86 10.45 -10.68 6.07
CA ALA A 86 10.89 -9.83 4.98
C ALA A 86 10.59 -8.36 5.27
N ILE A 87 9.40 -8.03 5.75
CA ILE A 87 9.03 -6.65 6.14
C ILE A 87 9.90 -6.17 7.31
N GLN A 88 10.19 -7.02 8.30
CA GLN A 88 11.03 -6.65 9.44
C GLN A 88 12.48 -6.38 9.07
N SER A 89 13.07 -7.25 8.24
CA SER A 89 14.45 -7.11 7.78
C SER A 89 14.61 -6.19 6.57
N TRP A 90 13.49 -5.83 5.96
CA TRP A 90 13.41 -5.19 4.64
C TRP A 90 14.21 -5.95 3.56
N ASP A 91 14.16 -7.29 3.60
CA ASP A 91 14.86 -8.21 2.67
C ASP A 91 13.85 -9.19 2.06
N ASN A 92 13.74 -9.21 0.72
CA ASN A 92 12.78 -10.05 0.00
C ASN A 92 13.28 -11.47 -0.28
N LYS A 93 14.45 -11.87 0.27
CA LYS A 93 14.98 -13.23 0.08
C LYS A 93 14.00 -14.29 0.57
N GLY A 94 13.70 -15.23 -0.33
CA GLY A 94 12.85 -16.37 -0.04
C GLY A 94 11.35 -16.11 -0.18
N LEU A 95 10.93 -14.89 -0.55
CA LEU A 95 9.54 -14.63 -0.90
C LEU A 95 9.20 -15.25 -2.27
N THR A 96 8.01 -15.85 -2.34
CA THR A 96 7.46 -16.47 -3.56
C THR A 96 6.00 -16.10 -3.75
N SER A 97 5.52 -16.19 -4.99
CA SER A 97 4.10 -16.03 -5.33
C SER A 97 3.51 -14.72 -4.79
N HIS A 98 2.40 -14.79 -4.05
CA HIS A 98 1.66 -13.66 -3.51
C HIS A 98 2.46 -12.82 -2.50
N SER A 99 3.24 -13.47 -1.62
CA SER A 99 4.07 -12.78 -0.63
C SER A 99 5.11 -11.85 -1.27
N LYS A 100 5.68 -12.28 -2.41
CA LYS A 100 6.64 -11.47 -3.16
C LYS A 100 5.98 -10.27 -3.82
N ILE A 101 4.81 -10.45 -4.42
CA ILE A 101 4.04 -9.35 -5.04
C ILE A 101 3.70 -8.29 -3.98
N LEU A 102 3.23 -8.71 -2.80
CA LEU A 102 2.90 -7.80 -1.71
C LEU A 102 4.12 -7.00 -1.22
N PHE A 103 5.24 -7.67 -0.99
CA PHE A 103 6.47 -7.01 -0.56
C PHE A 103 7.00 -6.04 -1.62
N ASP A 104 7.09 -6.47 -2.88
CA ASP A 104 7.59 -5.63 -3.97
C ASP A 104 6.67 -4.41 -4.19
N ALA A 105 5.35 -4.56 -4.02
CA ALA A 105 4.41 -3.45 -4.04
C ALA A 105 4.62 -2.46 -2.87
N LEU A 106 4.90 -2.97 -1.67
CA LEU A 106 5.20 -2.17 -0.48
C LEU A 106 6.52 -1.41 -0.62
N ASP A 107 7.59 -2.07 -1.07
CA ASP A 107 8.91 -1.46 -1.25
C ASP A 107 8.85 -0.34 -2.30
N ASN A 108 8.19 -0.60 -3.43
CA ASN A 108 7.96 0.42 -4.47
C ASN A 108 7.14 1.61 -3.94
N PHE A 109 6.13 1.36 -3.12
CA PHE A 109 5.34 2.43 -2.50
C PHE A 109 6.17 3.30 -1.55
N VAL A 110 7.01 2.67 -0.72
CA VAL A 110 7.93 3.39 0.18
C VAL A 110 8.93 4.22 -0.62
N ALA A 111 9.50 3.65 -1.70
CA ALA A 111 10.41 4.36 -2.59
C ALA A 111 9.75 5.57 -3.25
N GLU A 112 8.51 5.43 -3.74
CA GLU A 112 7.76 6.53 -4.37
C GLU A 112 7.56 7.71 -3.41
N ILE A 113 7.20 7.43 -2.14
CA ILE A 113 7.02 8.48 -1.13
C ILE A 113 8.36 9.13 -0.78
N ALA A 114 9.39 8.32 -0.57
CA ALA A 114 10.71 8.82 -0.21
C ALA A 114 11.31 9.68 -1.33
N GLU A 115 11.20 9.27 -2.59
CA GLU A 115 11.66 10.03 -3.76
C GLU A 115 10.91 11.36 -3.87
N LYS A 116 9.59 11.35 -3.70
CA LYS A 116 8.77 12.56 -3.74
C LYS A 116 9.16 13.54 -2.64
N TYR A 117 9.37 13.05 -1.42
CA TYR A 117 9.79 13.89 -0.30
C TYR A 117 11.22 14.42 -0.47
N LEU A 118 12.12 13.58 -0.97
CA LEU A 118 13.49 13.96 -1.31
C LEU A 118 13.52 15.07 -2.38
N TYR A 119 12.68 14.96 -3.42
CA TYR A 119 12.56 15.99 -4.44
C TYR A 119 12.04 17.32 -3.88
N GLN A 120 11.07 17.28 -2.97
CA GLN A 120 10.43 18.48 -2.41
C GLN A 120 11.26 19.15 -1.31
N HIS A 121 11.98 18.37 -0.50
CA HIS A 121 12.60 18.84 0.73
C HIS A 121 14.11 18.58 0.83
N GLY A 122 14.69 17.80 -0.09
CA GLY A 122 16.11 17.43 -0.06
C GLY A 122 16.47 16.43 1.04
N ILE A 123 15.48 15.80 1.66
CA ILE A 123 15.65 14.86 2.78
C ILE A 123 15.16 13.47 2.34
N ASP A 124 16.02 12.47 2.48
CA ASP A 124 15.64 11.07 2.27
C ASP A 124 15.00 10.51 3.55
N ILE A 125 13.72 10.11 3.44
CA ILE A 125 12.93 9.56 4.55
C ILE A 125 12.72 8.05 4.44
N THR A 126 13.42 7.35 3.52
CA THR A 126 13.27 5.91 3.29
C THR A 126 13.37 5.11 4.59
N ASN A 127 14.41 5.35 5.38
CA ASN A 127 14.62 4.62 6.64
C ASN A 127 13.55 4.94 7.70
N SER A 128 13.03 6.17 7.71
CA SER A 128 11.94 6.55 8.62
C SER A 128 10.64 5.81 8.27
N LEU A 129 10.30 5.72 6.98
CA LEU A 129 9.13 4.99 6.50
C LEU A 129 9.22 3.49 6.80
N ARG A 130 10.39 2.88 6.54
CA ARG A 130 10.66 1.47 6.86
C ARG A 130 10.50 1.19 8.36
N GLY A 131 10.98 2.10 9.22
CA GLY A 131 10.84 2.00 10.67
C GLY A 131 9.39 2.04 11.17
N ILE A 132 8.53 2.87 10.56
CA ILE A 132 7.11 2.94 10.93
C ILE A 132 6.40 1.62 10.60
N LEU A 133 6.66 1.05 9.43
CA LEU A 133 6.04 -0.19 8.99
C LEU A 133 6.49 -1.40 9.83
N HIS A 134 7.76 -1.42 10.26
CA HIS A 134 8.23 -2.39 11.24
C HIS A 134 7.44 -2.32 12.57
N GLY A 135 7.13 -1.10 13.04
CA GLY A 135 6.36 -0.91 14.28
C GLY A 135 4.90 -1.35 14.17
N ALA A 136 4.27 -1.19 13.00
CA ALA A 136 2.88 -1.56 12.76
C ALA A 136 2.64 -3.09 12.85
N GLU A 137 3.60 -3.90 12.37
CA GLU A 137 3.50 -5.37 12.41
C GLU A 137 3.61 -5.93 13.84
N GLN A 138 4.46 -5.34 14.69
CA GLN A 138 4.61 -5.75 16.10
C GLN A 138 3.30 -5.60 16.90
N GLY A 139 2.44 -4.65 16.50
CA GLY A 139 1.13 -4.43 17.12
C GLY A 139 0.07 -5.47 16.76
N LYS A 140 0.18 -6.16 15.62
CA LYS A 140 -0.81 -7.18 15.19
C LYS A 140 -0.64 -8.55 15.88
N PHE A 141 0.56 -8.89 16.38
CA PHE A 141 0.82 -10.18 17.07
C PHE A 141 0.52 -10.17 18.59
N HIS A 142 0.05 -9.05 19.13
CA HIS A 142 -0.25 -8.90 20.57
C HIS A 142 -1.74 -8.78 20.89
N HIS A 143 -2.62 -9.08 19.93
CA HIS A 143 -4.06 -9.12 20.13
C HIS A 143 -4.68 -10.39 19.59
#